data_AF-A0A7J4SSJ5-F1
#
_entry.id   AF-A0A7J4SSJ5-F1
#
_cell.length_a   1.000
_cell.length_b   1.000
_cell.length_c   1.000
_cell.angle_alpha   90.00
_cell.angle_beta   90.00
_cell.angle_gamma   90.00
#
_symmetry.space_group_name_H-M   'P 1'
#
loop_
_entity.id
_entity.type
_entity.pdbx_description
1 polymer ?
#
loop_
_entity_poly.entity_id
_entity_poly.type
_entity_poly.pdbx_seq_one_letter_code
_entity_poly.pdbx_strand_id
1 'polypeptide(L)' 'MKVTPFGELSIVKHRRIAGTIKTLTIKREPTGKWFACFAVEQEKVLPKENNGRKVGIDLG' A
#
# COMPACT_ATOMS: atom_id res chain seq x y z
N MET A 1 4.20 -16.63 -2.05
CA MET A 1 3.14 -15.84 -2.72
C MET A 1 3.44 -15.83 -4.20
N LYS A 2 2.48 -16.17 -5.06
CA LYS A 2 2.69 -16.17 -6.51
C LYS A 2 2.56 -14.75 -7.07
N VAL A 3 3.60 -14.30 -7.78
CA VAL A 3 3.72 -12.99 -8.39
C VAL A 3 4.10 -13.18 -9.85
N THR A 4 3.28 -12.68 -10.76
CA THR A 4 3.60 -12.71 -12.19
C THR A 4 4.34 -11.43 -12.57
N PRO A 5 5.43 -11.45 -13.35
CA PRO A 5 6.12 -12.61 -13.97
C PRO A 5 7.17 -13.32 -13.09
N PHE A 6 7.33 -12.93 -11.82
CA PHE A 6 8.47 -13.34 -10.97
C PHE A 6 8.35 -14.71 -10.26
N GLY A 7 7.26 -15.45 -10.47
CA GLY A 7 7.05 -16.76 -9.84
C GLY A 7 6.64 -16.68 -8.36
N GLU A 8 7.07 -17.64 -7.55
CA GLU A 8 6.78 -17.63 -6.12
C GLU A 8 7.84 -16.85 -5.32
N LEU A 9 7.38 -15.85 -4.59
CA LEU A 9 8.21 -15.03 -3.71
C LEU A 9 7.84 -15.26 -2.25
N SER A 10 8.88 -15.46 -1.43
CA SER A 10 8.79 -15.48 0.03
C SER A 10 9.08 -14.07 0.55
N ILE A 11 8.11 -13.48 1.25
CA ILE A 11 8.20 -12.12 1.79
C ILE A 11 7.78 -12.10 3.25
N VAL A 12 8.43 -11.25 4.04
CA VAL A 12 7.99 -10.94 5.40
C VAL A 12 6.91 -9.87 5.31
N LYS A 13 5.67 -10.23 5.67
CA LYS A 13 4.54 -9.30 5.66
C LYS A 13 4.53 -8.52 6.98
N HIS A 14 4.78 -7.22 6.92
CA HIS A 14 4.66 -6.35 8.10
C HIS A 14 3.22 -6.29 8.66
N ARG A 15 2.21 -6.43 7.79
CA ARG A 15 0.80 -6.45 8.16
C ARG A 15 0.00 -7.39 7.26
N ARG A 16 -1.20 -7.79 7.71
CA ARG A 16 -2.17 -8.48 6.86
C ARG A 16 -2.62 -7.53 5.74
N ILE A 17 -2.67 -8.04 4.51
CA ILE A 17 -3.17 -7.30 3.35
C ILE A 17 -4.70 -7.44 3.35
N ALA A 18 -5.41 -6.32 3.39
CA ALA A 18 -6.86 -6.26 3.25
C ALA A 18 -7.22 -5.72 1.85
N GLY A 19 -8.32 -6.20 1.27
CA GLY A 19 -8.75 -5.83 -0.07
C GLY A 19 -8.10 -6.63 -1.19
N THR A 20 -8.42 -6.26 -2.42
CA THR A 20 -7.95 -6.90 -3.66
C THR A 20 -6.68 -6.23 -4.15
N ILE A 21 -5.59 -6.99 -4.31
CA ILE A 21 -4.32 -6.45 -4.82
C ILE A 21 -4.49 -6.10 -6.30
N LYS A 22 -4.29 -4.83 -6.65
CA LYS A 22 -4.28 -4.35 -8.04
C LYS A 22 -2.87 -4.22 -8.59
N THR A 23 -1.95 -3.77 -7.76
CA THR A 23 -0.57 -3.53 -8.18
C THR A 23 0.39 -4.03 -7.10
N LEU A 24 1.45 -4.71 -7.54
CA LEU A 24 2.60 -5.04 -6.73
C LEU A 24 3.84 -4.41 -7.36
N THR A 25 4.53 -3.58 -6.59
CA THR A 25 5.80 -2.98 -6.99
C THR A 25 6.92 -3.57 -6.15
N ILE A 26 7.93 -4.12 -6.81
CA ILE A 26 9.16 -4.58 -6.16
C ILE A 26 10.20 -3.46 -6.31
N LYS A 27 10.68 -2.93 -5.19
CA LYS A 27 11.67 -1.86 -5.15
C LYS A 27 12.92 -2.31 -4.41
N ARG A 28 14.09 -2.00 -4.96
CA ARG A 28 15.38 -2.11 -4.28
C ARG A 28 15.80 -0.72 -3.83
N GLU A 29 16.01 -0.56 -2.53
CA GLU A 29 16.56 0.68 -1.98
C GLU A 29 18.09 0.73 -2.15
N PRO A 30 18.71 1.93 -2.15
CA PRO A 30 20.18 2.08 -2.16
C PRO A 30 20.87 1.35 -1.00
N THR A 31 20.15 1.12 0.11
CA THR A 31 20.61 0.30 1.24
C THR A 31 20.75 -1.19 0.93
N GLY A 32 20.39 -1.63 -0.28
CA GLY A 32 20.41 -3.02 -0.72
C GLY A 32 19.19 -3.84 -0.30
N LYS A 33 18.30 -3.27 0.53
CA LYS A 33 17.07 -3.91 0.98
C LYS A 33 16.02 -3.93 -0.13
N TRP A 34 15.27 -5.03 -0.20
CA TRP A 34 14.15 -5.22 -1.12
C TRP A 34 12.82 -5.03 -0.41
N PHE A 35 11.90 -4.32 -1.06
CA PHE A 35 10.56 -4.08 -0.56
C PHE A 35 9.50 -4.46 -1.61
N ALA A 36 8.44 -5.07 -1.12
CA ALA A 36 7.24 -5.38 -1.88
C ALA A 36 6.12 -4.43 -1.44
N CYS A 37 5.74 -3.50 -2.31
CA CYS A 37 4.68 -2.52 -2.06
C CYS A 37 3.39 -2.97 -2.74
N PHE A 38 2.32 -3.11 -1.96
CA PHE A 38 1.00 -3.53 -2.44
C PHE A 38 0.07 -2.34 -2.52
N ALA A 39 -0.46 -2.06 -3.71
CA ALA A 39 -1.63 -1.21 -3.87
C ALA A 39 -2.87 -2.10 -3.94
N VAL A 40 -3.79 -1.87 -3.01
CA VAL A 40 -5.02 -2.64 -2.85
C VAL A 40 -6.23 -1.77 -3.10
N GLU A 41 -7.22 -2.36 -3.75
CA GLU A 41 -8.57 -1.83 -3.83
C GLU A 41 -9.36 -2.39 -2.65
N GLN A 42 -9.94 -1.52 -1.84
CA GLN A 42 -10.77 -1.87 -0.70
C GLN A 42 -12.04 -1.03 -0.70
N GLU A 43 -13.11 -1.56 -0.12
CA GLU A 43 -14.33 -0.78 0.08
C GLU A 43 -14.02 0.48 0.89
N LYS A 44 -14.60 1.59 0.45
CA LYS A 44 -14.37 2.89 1.05
C LYS A 44 -15.09 2.96 2.39
N VAL A 45 -14.35 2.73 3.47
CA VAL A 45 -14.83 3.12 4.80
C VAL A 45 -14.75 4.63 4.87
N LEU A 46 -15.92 5.29 4.83
CA LEU A 46 -15.97 6.73 4.98
C LEU A 46 -15.44 7.09 6.37
N PRO A 47 -14.41 7.95 6.47
CA PRO A 47 -13.98 8.46 7.76
C PRO A 47 -15.16 9.20 8.41
N LYS A 48 -15.17 9.23 9.74
CA LYS A 48 -16.14 10.02 10.49
C LYS A 48 -16.10 11.46 10.00
N GLU A 49 -17.27 12.08 9.95
CA GLU A 49 -17.39 13.49 9.59
C GLU A 49 -16.54 14.33 10.54
N ASN A 50 -15.70 15.20 9.96
CA ASN A 50 -14.85 16.07 10.74
C ASN A 50 -15.67 17.25 11.26
N ASN A 51 -16.14 17.14 12.49
CA ASN A 51 -16.85 18.21 13.21
C ASN A 51 -15.90 19.26 13.83
N GLY A 52 -14.60 19.20 13.52
CA GLY A 52 -13.58 20.13 14.02
C GLY A 52 -13.54 21.47 13.27
N ARG A 53 -12.59 22.33 13.66
CA ARG A 53 -12.34 23.61 12.97
C ARG A 53 -11.83 23.37 11.55
N LYS A 54 -12.26 24.20 10.60
CA LYS A 54 -11.80 24.15 9.20
C LYS A 54 -10.31 24.47 9.13
N VAL A 55 -9.56 23.65 8.41
CA VAL A 55 -8.13 23.86 8.09
C VAL A 55 -7.99 24.05 6.58
N GLY A 56 -7.14 24.99 6.16
CA GLY A 56 -6.79 25.18 4.76
C GLY A 56 -5.61 24.29 4.38
N ILE A 57 -5.67 23.65 3.21
CA ILE A 57 -4.54 22.93 2.62
C ILE A 57 -4.09 23.76 1.42
N ASP A 58 -2.86 24.28 1.49
CA ASP A 58 -2.23 24.94 0.36
C ASP A 58 -1.45 23.89 -0.46
N LEU A 59 -1.65 23.91 -1.78
CA LEU A 59 -1.06 22.97 -2.74
C LEU A 59 -0.26 23.75 -3.80
N GLY A 60 0.52 24.73 -3.34
CA GLY A 60 1.40 25.55 -4.16
C GLY A 60 2.45 24.77 -4.95
#